data_AF-A0A9D4PJQ4-F1
#
_entry.id   AF-A0A9D4PJQ4-F1
#
_cell.length_a   1.000
_cell.length_b   1.000
_cell.length_c   1.000
_cell.angle_alpha   90.00
_cell.angle_beta   90.00
_cell.angle_gamma   90.00
#
_symmetry.space_group_name_H-M   'P 1'
#
loop_
_entity.id
_entity.type
_entity.pdbx_description
1 polymer ?
#
loop_
_entity_poly.entity_id
_entity_poly.type
_entity_poly.pdbx_seq_one_letter_code
_entity_poly.pdbx_strand_id
1 'polypeptide(L)'
;MPLVNWSEATPEDLAGFTADFLREELVRRNLDATGPKEEVINRLLADIAQIAQRRLCCLPQTPQRPASALTLRRFLRASMQPKVPSC
;
A
#
# COMPACT_ATOMS: atom_id res chain seq x y z
N MET A 1 26.27 4.29 -19.38
CA MET A 1 25.19 4.01 -18.42
C MET A 1 24.97 2.51 -18.38
N PRO A 2 25.15 1.84 -17.23
CA PRO A 2 24.79 0.42 -17.11
C PRO A 2 23.29 0.24 -17.38
N LEU A 3 22.93 -0.87 -18.05
CA LEU A 3 21.55 -1.26 -18.31
C LEU A 3 20.94 -1.82 -17.01
N VAL A 4 20.57 -0.94 -16.09
CA VAL A 4 19.90 -1.31 -14.84
C VAL A 4 18.40 -1.32 -15.07
N ASN A 5 17.74 -2.44 -14.75
CA ASN A 5 16.28 -2.49 -14.77
C ASN A 5 15.72 -1.86 -13.49
N TRP A 6 15.56 -0.54 -13.52
CA TRP A 6 15.11 0.22 -12.35
C TRP A 6 13.66 -0.01 -11.91
N SER A 7 12.88 -0.81 -12.65
CA SER A 7 11.51 -1.18 -12.25
C SER A 7 11.48 -2.42 -11.33
N GLU A 8 12.61 -3.13 -11.24
CA GLU A 8 12.75 -4.40 -10.52
C GLU A 8 13.98 -4.39 -9.61
N ALA A 9 14.57 -3.21 -9.37
CA ALA A 9 15.78 -3.07 -8.56
C ALA A 9 15.54 -3.52 -7.12
N THR A 10 16.40 -4.39 -6.61
CA THR A 10 16.39 -4.84 -5.22
C THR A 10 17.16 -3.86 -4.32
N PRO A 11 16.94 -3.86 -3.00
CA PRO A 11 17.75 -3.05 -2.08
C PRO A 11 19.26 -3.34 -2.19
N GLU A 12 19.64 -4.58 -2.49
CA GLU A 12 21.03 -5.00 -2.67
C GLU A 12 21.65 -4.38 -3.92
N ASP A 13 20.90 -4.37 -5.04
CA ASP A 13 21.31 -3.70 -6.27
C ASP A 13 21.54 -2.20 -6.02
N LEU A 14 20.60 -1.55 -5.32
CA LEU A 14 20.67 -0.13 -5.01
C LEU A 14 21.81 0.22 -4.04
N ALA A 15 22.13 -0.68 -3.10
CA ALA A 15 23.26 -0.51 -2.20
C ALA A 15 24.61 -0.50 -2.93
N GLY A 16 24.71 -1.23 -4.05
CA GLY A 16 25.90 -1.29 -4.90
C GLY A 16 26.21 -0.01 -5.69
N PHE A 17 25.23 0.88 -5.87
CA PHE A 17 25.43 2.14 -6.60
C PHE A 17 25.96 3.27 -5.72
N THR A 18 26.57 4.28 -6.35
CA THR A 18 27.00 5.50 -5.68
C THR A 18 25.81 6.39 -5.34
N ALA A 19 25.94 7.23 -4.31
CA ALA A 19 24.87 8.14 -3.90
C ALA A 19 24.50 9.12 -5.02
N ASP A 20 25.47 9.62 -5.78
CA ASP A 20 25.24 10.54 -6.89
C ASP A 20 24.43 9.89 -8.02
N PHE A 21 24.75 8.63 -8.35
CA PHE A 21 24.00 7.87 -9.37
C PHE A 21 22.55 7.64 -8.97
N LEU A 22 22.29 7.34 -7.69
CA LEU A 22 20.94 7.18 -7.18
C LEU A 22 20.17 8.52 -7.15
N ARG A 23 20.86 9.63 -6.85
CA ARG A 23 20.26 10.98 -6.88
C ARG A 23 19.91 11.41 -8.30
N GLU A 24 20.76 11.15 -9.28
CA GLU A 24 20.46 11.39 -10.70
C GLU A 24 19.18 10.67 -11.13
N GLU A 25 19.00 9.42 -10.70
CA GLU A 25 17.79 8.66 -11.00
C GLU A 25 16.55 9.23 -10.28
N LEU A 26 16.66 9.69 -9.03
CA LEU A 26 15.55 10.39 -8.35
C LEU A 26 15.19 11.70 -9.07
N VAL A 27 16.18 12.50 -9.48
CA VAL A 27 15.96 13.73 -10.26
C VAL A 27 15.27 13.41 -11.59
N ARG A 28 15.70 12.36 -12.28
CA ARG A 28 15.07 11.90 -13.53
C ARG A 28 13.59 11.53 -13.33
N ARG A 29 13.22 11.02 -12.15
CA ARG A 29 11.85 10.68 -11.76
C ARG A 29 11.08 11.85 -11.13
N ASN A 30 11.68 13.04 -11.04
CA ASN A 30 11.13 14.21 -10.35
C ASN A 30 10.80 13.93 -8.86
N LEU A 31 11.66 13.15 -8.20
CA LEU A 31 11.60 12.85 -6.77
C LEU A 31 12.66 13.65 -6.00
N ASP A 32 12.42 13.84 -4.71
CA ASP A 32 13.36 14.53 -3.84
C ASP A 32 14.65 13.70 -3.67
N ALA A 33 15.78 14.27 -4.10
CA ALA A 33 17.11 13.65 -4.04
C ALA A 33 17.95 14.09 -2.82
N THR A 34 17.36 14.82 -1.88
CA THR A 34 18.06 15.43 -0.74
C THR A 34 18.20 14.44 0.39
N GLY A 35 19.36 14.39 1.05
CA GLY A 35 19.58 13.58 2.25
C GLY A 35 20.62 12.47 2.10
N PRO A 36 20.73 11.59 3.11
CA PRO A 36 21.68 10.49 3.13
C PRO A 36 21.34 9.42 2.08
N LYS A 37 22.34 8.61 1.71
CA LYS A 37 22.21 7.55 0.69
C LYS A 37 21.07 6.58 1.01
N GLU A 38 20.90 6.21 2.28
CA GLU A 38 19.83 5.29 2.72
C GLU A 38 18.43 5.86 2.44
N GLU A 39 18.22 7.16 2.67
CA GLU A 39 16.94 7.82 2.42
C GLU A 39 16.64 7.96 0.92
N VAL A 40 17.69 8.19 0.13
CA VAL A 40 17.63 8.14 -1.34
C VAL A 40 17.21 6.75 -1.83
N ILE A 41 17.81 5.68 -1.30
CA ILE A 41 17.46 4.29 -1.62
C ILE A 41 16.01 3.98 -1.24
N ASN A 42 15.60 4.35 -0.02
CA ASN A 42 14.24 4.10 0.47
C ASN A 42 13.18 4.78 -0.40
N ARG A 43 13.42 6.03 -0.84
CA ARG A 43 12.50 6.73 -1.77
C ARG A 43 12.40 6.05 -3.13
N LEU A 44 13.54 5.61 -3.68
CA LEU A 44 13.57 4.85 -4.92
C LEU A 44 12.76 3.55 -4.81
N LEU A 45 12.95 2.79 -3.73
CA LEU A 45 12.19 1.56 -3.48
C LEU A 45 10.69 1.82 -3.33
N ALA A 46 10.31 2.88 -2.62
CA ALA A 46 8.92 3.25 -2.44
C ALA A 46 8.24 3.60 -3.77
N ASP A 47 8.92 4.37 -4.62
CA ASP A 47 8.42 4.72 -5.96
C ASP A 47 8.30 3.48 -6.86
N ILE A 48 9.29 2.58 -6.84
CA ILE A 48 9.23 1.30 -7.57
C ILE A 48 8.03 0.47 -7.13
N ALA A 49 7.82 0.33 -5.82
CA ALA A 49 6.67 -0.37 -5.26
C ALA A 49 5.35 0.30 -5.67
N GLN A 50 5.29 1.63 -5.68
CA GLN A 50 4.12 2.37 -6.11
C GLN A 50 3.85 2.20 -7.61
N ILE A 51 4.88 2.19 -8.46
CA ILE A 51 4.75 1.92 -9.90
C ILE A 51 4.23 0.50 -10.13
N ALA A 52 4.79 -0.48 -9.43
CA ALA A 52 4.34 -1.86 -9.48
C ALA A 52 2.86 -1.97 -9.07
N GLN A 53 2.47 -1.32 -7.97
CA GLN A 53 1.08 -1.27 -7.53
C GLN A 53 0.16 -0.54 -8.51
N ARG A 54 0.58 0.59 -9.09
CA ARG A 54 -0.20 1.31 -10.12
C ARG A 54 -0.44 0.45 -11.34
N ARG A 55 0.51 -0.40 -11.73
CA ARG A 55 0.31 -1.40 -12.81
C ARG A 55 -0.73 -2.45 -12.43
N LEU A 56 -0.91 -2.73 -11.13
CA LEU A 56 -1.87 -3.70 -10.59
C LEU A 56 -3.22 -3.08 -10.16
N CYS A 57 -3.33 -1.74 -10.10
CA CYS A 57 -4.43 -1.00 -9.47
C CYS A 57 -5.75 -0.96 -10.28
N CYS A 58 -5.95 -1.85 -11.25
CA CYS A 58 -7.29 -2.17 -11.75
C CYS A 58 -8.00 -3.22 -10.87
N LEU A 59 -7.35 -3.77 -9.85
CA LEU A 59 -7.99 -4.63 -8.85
C LEU A 59 -8.48 -3.77 -7.68
N PRO A 60 -9.80 -3.79 -7.35
CA PRO A 60 -10.34 -3.01 -6.27
C PRO A 60 -9.73 -3.48 -4.95
N GLN A 61 -8.89 -2.65 -4.34
CA GLN A 61 -8.50 -2.84 -2.95
C GLN A 61 -9.75 -2.62 -2.10
N THR A 62 -10.39 -3.70 -1.67
CA THR A 62 -11.42 -3.63 -0.63
C THR A 62 -10.79 -2.96 0.59
N PRO A 63 -11.42 -1.93 1.17
CA PRO A 63 -10.88 -1.27 2.35
C PRO A 63 -10.73 -2.29 3.46
N GLN A 64 -9.53 -2.37 4.03
CA GLN A 64 -9.30 -3.15 5.25
C GLN A 64 -10.20 -2.58 6.35
N ARG A 65 -11.27 -3.31 6.62
CA ARG A 65 -12.15 -3.06 7.75
C ARG A 65 -11.34 -3.35 9.02
N PRO A 66 -11.16 -2.39 9.94
CA PRO A 66 -10.47 -2.65 11.19
C PRO A 66 -11.21 -3.76 11.95
N ALA A 67 -10.44 -4.65 12.54
CA ALA A 67 -10.89 -5.73 13.41
C ALA A 67 -11.58 -5.15 14.66
N SER A 68 -12.85 -4.77 14.54
CA SER A 68 -13.72 -4.38 15.67
C SER A 68 -15.19 -4.43 15.26
N ALA A 69 -15.65 -5.59 14.78
CA ALA A 69 -17.07 -5.84 14.55
C ALA A 69 -17.49 -7.22 15.08
N LEU A 70 -17.22 -7.45 16.36
CA LEU A 70 -17.90 -8.48 17.17
C LEU A 70 -18.65 -7.81 18.33
N THR A 71 -19.44 -6.78 18.03
CA THR A 71 -20.58 -6.44 18.88
C THR A 71 -21.84 -6.75 18.08
N LEU A 72 -22.35 -7.95 18.35
CA LEU A 72 -23.66 -8.46 17.98
C LEU A 72 -24.72 -7.35 17.99
N ARG A 73 -25.22 -6.99 16.80
CA ARG A 73 -26.55 -6.38 16.68
C ARG A 73 -27.59 -7.47 16.97
N ARG A 74 -27.84 -7.76 18.25
CA ARG A 74 -29.06 -8.45 18.70
C ARG A 74 -30.05 -7.40 19.21
N PHE A 75 -30.53 -6.59 18.26
CA PHE A 75 -31.60 -5.64 18.52
C PHE A 75 -32.95 -6.37 18.50
N LEU A 76 -33.70 -6.18 19.60
CA LEU A 76 -35.12 -6.44 19.82
C LEU A 76 -35.67 -7.86 19.57
N ARG A 77 -35.59 -8.65 20.63
CA ARG A 77 -36.65 -9.59 21.03
C ARG A 77 -37.80 -8.79 21.66
N ALA A 78 -39.03 -9.24 21.40
CA ALA A 78 -40.30 -8.83 22.02
C ALA A 78 -41.04 -7.62 21.41
N SER A 79 -41.99 -7.92 20.51
CA SER A 79 -43.42 -7.62 20.72
C SER A 79 -44.18 -7.94 19.44
N MET A 80 -44.59 -9.19 19.29
CA MET A 80 -45.72 -9.54 18.42
C MET A 80 -46.69 -10.38 19.26
N GLN A 81 -47.89 -9.82 19.38
CA GLN A 81 -48.98 -10.11 20.29
C GLN A 81 -49.53 -11.54 20.14
N PRO A 82 -50.18 -12.09 21.20
CA PRO A 82 -50.80 -13.41 21.17
C PRO A 82 -52.00 -13.44 20.22
N LYS A 83 -52.00 -14.44 19.33
CA LYS A 83 -53.16 -14.85 18.54
C LYS A 83 -54.01 -15.78 19.40
N VAL A 84 -55.08 -15.26 19.98
CA VAL A 84 -56.19 -16.07 20.51
C VAL A 84 -57.18 -16.37 19.39
N PRO A 85 -57.50 -17.66 19.17
CA PRO A 85 -58.82 -18.05 18.73
C PRO A 85 -59.48 -19.04 19.71
N SER A 86 -60.72 -18.67 20.07
CA SER A 86 -61.90 -19.42 20.55
C SER A 86 -61.76 -20.87 21.04
N CYS A 87 -62.27 -21.11 22.27
CA CYS A 87 -63.58 -21.74 22.54
C CYS A 87 -64.02 -21.42 23.98
#